data_AF-A0A1I4N121-F1
#
_entry.id   AF-A0A1I4N121-F1
#
_cell.length_a   1.000
_cell.length_b   1.000
_cell.length_c   1.000
_cell.angle_alpha   90.00
_cell.angle_beta   90.00
_cell.angle_gamma   90.00
#
_symmetry.space_group_name_H-M   'P 1'
#
loop_
_entity.id
_entity.type
_entity.pdbx_description
1 polymer ?
#
loop_
_entity_poly.entity_id
_entity_poly.type
_entity_poly.pdbx_seq_one_letter_code
_entity_poly.pdbx_strand_id
1 'polypeptide(L)'
;MPSWNRREKPDYRHLKDATPESALLAAIRSPTYGDGNELDIQASMQARILGIFGEADMLYLAQLVPFHEAARAADPAFPGHGRDWNSVFVHDVVGNAIGQGIRLGILREAPNPGGDRIFLLEIRAPLFERMGSGKWRRVDPQRSARGAGQREAARIRHAEKIGPQVAKLVGELCETGAPVPGEWFTRYPEQFARLKGLVDRIADARPTFEDAHRGMHLADQKWWLKGLSDRLRIVRRELADDRWAGRPPRYGAPVPAALPAEDLDALDGL
;
A
#
# COMPACT_ATOMS: atom_id res chain seq x y z
N MET A 1 20.86 7.61 -6.17
CA MET A 1 19.65 6.76 -6.10
C MET A 1 19.61 6.02 -4.77
N PRO A 2 18.47 5.93 -4.09
CA PRO A 2 18.36 5.21 -2.82
C PRO A 2 18.62 3.71 -2.97
N SER A 3 19.15 3.07 -1.91
CA SER A 3 19.59 1.66 -1.93
C SER A 3 18.48 0.63 -2.16
N TRP A 4 17.21 1.00 -1.94
CA TRP A 4 16.06 0.12 -2.18
C TRP A 4 15.62 0.03 -3.66
N ASN A 5 16.14 0.90 -4.54
CA ASN A 5 15.88 0.86 -5.99
C ASN A 5 16.83 -0.08 -6.76
N ARG A 6 17.63 -0.89 -6.07
CA ARG A 6 18.52 -1.91 -6.68
C ARG A 6 17.87 -3.28 -6.84
N ARG A 7 16.54 -3.36 -6.93
CA ARG A 7 15.89 -4.61 -7.30
C ARG A 7 16.05 -4.80 -8.80
N GLU A 8 16.48 -5.99 -9.21
CA GLU A 8 16.45 -6.42 -10.60
C GLU A 8 15.03 -6.18 -11.14
N LYS A 9 14.92 -5.64 -12.36
CA LYS A 9 13.59 -5.40 -12.93
C LYS A 9 12.85 -6.74 -12.98
N PRO A 10 11.56 -6.81 -12.60
CA PRO A 10 10.83 -8.06 -12.67
C PRO A 10 10.84 -8.61 -14.10
N ASP A 11 11.12 -9.90 -14.25
CA ASP A 11 11.13 -10.58 -15.54
C ASP A 11 9.70 -10.96 -15.94
N TYR A 12 9.24 -10.43 -17.07
CA TYR A 12 7.90 -10.68 -17.64
C TYR A 12 7.98 -11.35 -19.01
N ARG A 13 9.12 -11.94 -19.37
CA ARG A 13 9.30 -12.59 -20.70
C ARG A 13 8.29 -13.69 -20.96
N HIS A 14 7.76 -14.35 -19.92
CA HIS A 14 6.73 -15.38 -20.04
C HIS A 14 5.39 -14.83 -20.57
N LEU A 15 5.17 -13.52 -20.55
CA LEU A 15 3.93 -12.89 -21.03
C LEU A 15 3.99 -12.45 -22.49
N LYS A 16 5.17 -12.48 -23.13
CA LYS A 16 5.39 -11.86 -24.45
C LYS A 16 4.42 -12.35 -25.53
N ASP A 17 4.15 -13.65 -25.54
CA ASP A 17 3.30 -14.32 -26.54
C ASP A 17 2.04 -14.94 -25.90
N ALA A 18 1.74 -14.55 -24.66
CA ALA A 18 0.60 -15.09 -23.92
C ALA A 18 -0.69 -14.34 -24.27
N THR A 19 -1.78 -15.10 -24.41
CA THR A 19 -3.13 -14.55 -24.33
C THR A 19 -3.50 -14.27 -22.87
N PRO A 20 -4.48 -13.39 -22.60
CA PRO A 20 -4.97 -13.16 -21.24
C PRO A 20 -5.40 -14.46 -20.54
N GLU A 21 -6.14 -15.33 -21.26
CA GLU A 21 -6.57 -16.62 -20.72
C GLU A 21 -5.40 -17.55 -20.42
N SER A 22 -4.44 -17.69 -21.34
CA SER A 22 -3.28 -18.55 -21.12
C SER A 22 -2.40 -18.03 -19.98
N ALA A 23 -2.27 -16.71 -19.82
CA ALA A 23 -1.54 -16.09 -18.71
C ALA A 23 -2.21 -16.40 -17.36
N LEU A 24 -3.53 -16.24 -17.27
CA LEU A 24 -4.30 -16.59 -16.08
C LEU A 24 -4.13 -18.06 -15.70
N LEU A 25 -4.37 -18.97 -16.64
CA LEU A 25 -4.32 -20.41 -16.38
C LEU A 25 -2.90 -20.89 -16.04
N ALA A 26 -1.88 -20.38 -16.73
CA ALA A 26 -0.49 -20.69 -16.44
C ALA A 26 -0.10 -20.22 -15.03
N ALA A 27 -0.45 -18.99 -14.67
CA ALA A 27 -0.14 -18.42 -13.36
C ALA A 27 -0.90 -19.11 -12.21
N ILE A 28 -2.14 -19.59 -12.42
CA ILE A 28 -2.85 -20.42 -11.43
C ILE A 28 -2.11 -21.75 -11.21
N ARG A 29 -1.68 -22.40 -12.29
CA ARG A 29 -1.02 -23.72 -12.20
C ARG A 29 0.38 -23.60 -11.60
N SER A 30 1.13 -22.58 -11.98
CA SER A 30 2.51 -22.37 -11.55
C SER A 30 2.79 -20.89 -11.28
N PRO A 31 2.36 -20.37 -10.12
CA PRO A 31 2.66 -19.02 -9.70
C PRO A 31 4.15 -18.68 -9.82
N THR A 32 4.42 -17.52 -10.41
CA THR A 32 5.73 -16.93 -10.66
C THR A 32 6.30 -16.22 -9.43
N TYR A 33 5.44 -15.72 -8.55
CA TYR A 33 5.83 -14.90 -7.39
C TYR A 33 5.35 -15.49 -6.07
N GLY A 34 6.03 -15.17 -4.96
CA GLY A 34 5.56 -15.52 -3.61
C GLY A 34 6.01 -16.91 -3.16
N ASP A 35 7.25 -17.27 -3.47
CA ASP A 35 7.86 -18.52 -2.98
C ASP A 35 7.90 -18.55 -1.44
N GLY A 36 8.11 -19.74 -0.86
CA GLY A 36 7.91 -20.03 0.57
C GLY A 36 8.59 -19.11 1.58
N ASN A 37 9.61 -18.34 1.17
CA ASN A 37 10.34 -17.42 2.04
C ASN A 37 9.92 -15.94 1.87
N GLU A 38 9.09 -15.62 0.87
CA GLU A 38 8.65 -14.26 0.53
C GLU A 38 7.34 -13.90 1.25
N LEU A 39 7.38 -13.87 2.58
CA LEU A 39 6.20 -13.71 3.43
C LEU A 39 5.45 -12.37 3.21
N ASP A 40 6.15 -11.32 2.77
CA ASP A 40 5.53 -10.05 2.41
C ASP A 40 4.70 -10.15 1.13
N ILE A 41 5.21 -10.90 0.14
CA ILE A 41 4.48 -11.17 -1.11
C ILE A 41 3.29 -12.07 -0.81
N GLN A 42 3.45 -13.12 -0.01
CA GLN A 42 2.34 -14.01 0.37
C GLN A 42 1.23 -13.28 1.14
N ALA A 43 1.60 -12.37 2.06
CA ALA A 43 0.64 -11.54 2.75
C ALA A 43 -0.12 -10.60 1.79
N SER A 44 0.59 -10.00 0.82
CA SER A 44 -0.02 -9.18 -0.22
C SER A 44 -0.97 -9.99 -1.12
N MET A 45 -0.61 -11.23 -1.45
CA MET A 45 -1.48 -12.14 -2.20
C MET A 45 -2.74 -12.48 -1.40
N GLN A 46 -2.63 -12.77 -0.09
CA GLN A 46 -3.81 -12.99 0.75
C GLN A 46 -4.74 -11.77 0.75
N ALA A 47 -4.20 -10.57 0.98
CA ALA A 47 -5.00 -9.34 0.95
C ALA A 47 -5.69 -9.14 -0.40
N ARG A 48 -5.00 -9.43 -1.51
CA ARG A 48 -5.56 -9.36 -2.86
C ARG A 48 -6.67 -10.39 -3.08
N ILE A 49 -6.48 -11.65 -2.65
CA ILE A 49 -7.52 -12.68 -2.74
C ILE A 49 -8.78 -12.22 -1.99
N LEU A 50 -8.63 -11.72 -0.76
CA LEU A 50 -9.77 -11.26 0.04
C LEU A 50 -10.48 -10.08 -0.62
N GLY A 51 -9.75 -9.14 -1.21
CA GLY A 51 -10.37 -8.04 -1.94
C GLY A 51 -11.03 -8.46 -3.27
N ILE A 52 -10.49 -9.47 -3.97
CA ILE A 52 -11.15 -10.07 -5.15
C ILE A 52 -12.47 -10.73 -4.74
N PHE A 53 -12.46 -11.52 -3.67
CA PHE A 53 -13.65 -12.25 -3.24
C PHE A 53 -14.68 -11.33 -2.55
N GLY A 54 -14.23 -10.28 -1.85
CA GLY A 54 -15.11 -9.45 -1.03
C GLY A 54 -15.91 -10.32 -0.06
N GLU A 55 -17.23 -10.17 -0.07
CA GLU A 55 -18.16 -11.00 0.72
C GLU A 55 -18.50 -12.35 0.08
N ALA A 56 -18.10 -12.61 -1.17
CA ALA A 56 -18.37 -13.89 -1.82
C ALA A 56 -17.49 -15.00 -1.24
N ASP A 57 -18.06 -16.18 -0.98
CA ASP A 57 -17.30 -17.37 -0.55
C ASP A 57 -16.85 -18.25 -1.72
N MET A 58 -17.32 -17.95 -2.94
CA MET A 58 -17.02 -18.69 -4.15
C MET A 58 -16.97 -17.76 -5.36
N LEU A 59 -16.01 -17.99 -6.25
CA LEU A 59 -15.96 -17.38 -7.57
C LEU A 59 -15.69 -18.41 -8.66
N TYR A 60 -16.30 -18.20 -9.83
CA TYR A 60 -15.96 -18.92 -11.07
C TYR A 60 -14.68 -18.35 -11.68
N LEU A 61 -13.95 -19.16 -12.45
CA LEU A 61 -12.74 -18.71 -13.18
C LEU A 61 -12.97 -17.41 -13.96
N ALA A 62 -14.09 -17.31 -14.67
CA ALA A 62 -14.44 -16.13 -15.47
C ALA A 62 -14.72 -14.86 -14.64
N GLN A 63 -15.01 -15.00 -13.35
CA GLN A 63 -15.32 -13.87 -12.46
C GLN A 63 -14.08 -13.26 -11.80
N LEU A 64 -12.97 -14.00 -11.74
CA LEU A 64 -11.78 -13.58 -10.99
C LEU A 64 -11.23 -12.22 -11.43
N VAL A 65 -11.10 -12.02 -12.75
CA VAL A 65 -10.55 -10.77 -13.31
C VAL A 65 -11.56 -9.62 -13.21
N PRO A 66 -12.85 -9.78 -13.57
CA PRO A 66 -13.85 -8.73 -13.35
C PRO A 66 -13.94 -8.26 -11.89
N PHE A 67 -13.92 -9.19 -10.92
CA PHE A 67 -13.98 -8.84 -9.50
C PHE A 67 -12.68 -8.15 -9.03
N HIS A 68 -11.52 -8.61 -9.51
CA HIS A 68 -10.26 -7.91 -9.25
C HIS A 68 -10.29 -6.46 -9.74
N GLU A 69 -10.74 -6.23 -10.97
CA GLU A 69 -10.77 -4.88 -11.55
C GLU A 69 -11.78 -3.99 -10.83
N ALA A 70 -12.93 -4.53 -10.43
CA ALA A 70 -13.91 -3.82 -9.61
C ALA A 70 -13.33 -3.41 -8.25
N ALA A 71 -12.66 -4.34 -7.54
CA ALA A 71 -12.00 -4.04 -6.27
C ALA A 71 -10.89 -2.98 -6.43
N ARG A 72 -10.07 -3.12 -7.48
CA ARG A 72 -8.99 -2.19 -7.82
C ARG A 72 -9.50 -0.79 -8.15
N ALA A 73 -10.66 -0.68 -8.78
CA ALA A 73 -11.29 0.60 -9.09
C ALA A 73 -11.91 1.25 -7.84
N ALA A 74 -12.53 0.45 -6.97
CA ALA A 74 -13.27 0.94 -5.81
C ALA A 74 -12.38 1.37 -4.63
N ASP A 75 -11.24 0.72 -4.41
CA ASP A 75 -10.41 0.95 -3.23
C ASP A 75 -9.04 1.58 -3.61
N PRO A 76 -8.78 2.85 -3.23
CA PRO A 76 -7.49 3.50 -3.43
C PRO A 76 -6.29 2.82 -2.78
N ALA A 77 -6.53 2.02 -1.73
CA ALA A 77 -5.49 1.21 -1.07
C ALA A 77 -5.25 -0.13 -1.78
N PHE A 78 -6.10 -0.52 -2.74
CA PHE A 78 -5.96 -1.79 -3.43
C PHE A 78 -4.72 -1.82 -4.33
N PRO A 79 -3.93 -2.91 -4.32
CA PRO A 79 -2.73 -3.02 -5.14
C PRO A 79 -2.98 -2.84 -6.65
N GLY A 80 -2.49 -1.72 -7.18
CA GLY A 80 -2.62 -1.38 -8.61
C GLY A 80 -3.70 -0.35 -8.92
N HIS A 81 -4.34 0.25 -7.91
CA HIS A 81 -5.26 1.37 -8.10
C HIS A 81 -4.65 2.49 -8.95
N GLY A 82 -5.45 3.03 -9.88
CA GLY A 82 -5.05 4.12 -10.78
C GLY A 82 -3.93 3.81 -11.77
N ARG A 83 -3.52 2.54 -11.92
CA ARG A 83 -2.54 2.13 -12.93
C ARG A 83 -3.23 1.63 -14.19
N ASP A 84 -2.68 1.97 -15.35
CA ASP A 84 -3.10 1.35 -16.60
C ASP A 84 -2.27 0.08 -16.83
N TRP A 85 -2.89 -1.08 -16.64
CA TRP A 85 -2.25 -2.38 -16.78
C TRP A 85 -2.76 -3.05 -18.04
N ASN A 86 -1.85 -3.57 -18.86
CA ASN A 86 -2.26 -4.36 -20.01
C ASN A 86 -3.02 -5.63 -19.56
N SER A 87 -3.95 -6.09 -20.39
CA SER A 87 -4.88 -7.18 -20.03
C SER A 87 -4.14 -8.48 -19.65
N VAL A 88 -3.08 -8.82 -20.39
CA VAL A 88 -2.27 -10.04 -20.14
C VAL A 88 -1.63 -9.99 -18.74
N PHE A 89 -1.11 -8.83 -18.35
CA PHE A 89 -0.50 -8.62 -17.04
C PHE A 89 -1.52 -8.68 -15.90
N VAL A 90 -2.72 -8.11 -16.08
CA VAL A 90 -3.81 -8.24 -15.10
C VAL A 90 -4.13 -9.71 -14.85
N HIS A 91 -4.26 -10.50 -15.93
CA HIS A 91 -4.56 -11.92 -15.84
C HIS A 91 -3.46 -12.73 -15.15
N ASP A 92 -2.19 -12.43 -15.44
CA ASP A 92 -1.03 -13.03 -14.75
C ASP A 92 -1.04 -12.71 -13.24
N VAL A 93 -1.31 -11.46 -12.87
CA VAL A 93 -1.37 -11.01 -11.47
C VAL A 93 -2.50 -11.70 -10.72
N VAL A 94 -3.70 -11.78 -11.32
CA VAL A 94 -4.85 -12.49 -10.74
C VAL A 94 -4.54 -13.97 -10.61
N GLY A 95 -3.98 -14.60 -11.65
CA GLY A 95 -3.65 -16.02 -11.62
C GLY A 95 -2.60 -16.37 -10.56
N ASN A 96 -1.59 -15.52 -10.39
CA ASN A 96 -0.60 -15.66 -9.33
C ASN A 96 -1.25 -15.62 -7.94
N ALA A 97 -2.16 -14.68 -7.70
CA ALA A 97 -2.88 -14.58 -6.44
C ALA A 97 -3.70 -15.86 -6.17
N ILE A 98 -4.46 -16.34 -7.15
CA ILE A 98 -5.28 -17.55 -6.99
C ILE A 98 -4.43 -18.79 -6.81
N GLY A 99 -3.40 -18.99 -7.63
CA GLY A 99 -2.51 -20.16 -7.51
C GLY A 99 -1.76 -20.18 -6.17
N GLN A 100 -1.31 -19.02 -5.66
CA GLN A 100 -0.73 -18.94 -4.32
C GLN A 100 -1.79 -19.17 -3.22
N GLY A 101 -3.01 -18.66 -3.41
CA GLY A 101 -4.14 -18.94 -2.52
C GLY A 101 -4.39 -20.44 -2.35
N ILE A 102 -4.32 -21.20 -3.44
CA ILE A 102 -4.44 -22.67 -3.42
C ILE A 102 -3.27 -23.31 -2.66
N ARG A 103 -2.02 -22.92 -2.98
CA ARG A 103 -0.82 -23.45 -2.30
C ARG A 103 -0.81 -23.19 -0.79
N LEU A 104 -1.37 -22.06 -0.37
CA LEU A 104 -1.45 -21.66 1.03
C LEU A 104 -2.65 -22.26 1.78
N GLY A 105 -3.57 -22.94 1.08
CA GLY A 105 -4.81 -23.47 1.63
C GLY A 105 -5.86 -22.39 1.94
N ILE A 106 -5.68 -21.17 1.42
CA ILE A 106 -6.67 -20.09 1.51
C ILE A 106 -7.85 -20.38 0.59
N LEU A 107 -7.55 -20.92 -0.60
CA LEU A 107 -8.51 -21.29 -1.62
C LEU A 107 -8.49 -22.80 -1.83
N ARG A 108 -9.65 -23.35 -2.17
CA ARG A 108 -9.78 -24.71 -2.71
C ARG A 108 -10.40 -24.65 -4.08
N GLU A 109 -9.75 -25.30 -5.05
CA GLU A 109 -10.35 -25.54 -6.34
C GLU A 109 -11.35 -26.70 -6.23
N ALA A 110 -12.54 -26.50 -6.78
CA ALA A 110 -13.58 -27.52 -6.85
C ALA A 110 -14.16 -27.62 -8.27
N PRO A 111 -14.65 -28.81 -8.66
CA PRO A 111 -15.40 -28.95 -9.90
C PRO A 111 -16.83 -28.41 -9.73
N ASN A 112 -17.32 -27.63 -10.70
CA ASN A 112 -18.74 -27.32 -10.82
C ASN A 112 -19.44 -28.42 -11.65
N PRO A 113 -20.66 -28.87 -11.30
CA PRO A 113 -21.48 -29.74 -12.15
C PRO A 113 -21.67 -29.27 -13.60
N GLY A 114 -21.56 -27.95 -13.86
CA GLY A 114 -21.60 -27.37 -15.21
C GLY A 114 -20.28 -27.42 -16.01
N GLY A 115 -19.21 -27.99 -15.46
CA GLY A 115 -17.89 -28.10 -16.12
C GLY A 115 -16.93 -26.93 -15.87
N ASP A 116 -17.41 -25.82 -15.32
CA ASP A 116 -16.58 -24.67 -14.99
C ASP A 116 -15.71 -24.89 -13.73
N ARG A 117 -14.51 -24.30 -13.71
CA ARG A 117 -13.66 -24.28 -12.52
C ARG A 117 -14.19 -23.26 -11.53
N ILE A 118 -14.41 -23.69 -10.29
CA ILE A 118 -14.77 -22.82 -9.16
C ILE A 118 -13.67 -22.80 -8.11
N PHE A 119 -13.54 -21.67 -7.45
CA PHE A 119 -12.61 -21.43 -6.36
C PHE A 119 -13.40 -21.06 -5.11
N LEU A 120 -13.28 -21.89 -4.07
CA LEU A 120 -13.91 -21.72 -2.78
C LEU A 120 -12.93 -21.04 -1.82
N LEU A 121 -13.40 -20.05 -1.07
CA LEU A 121 -12.61 -19.39 -0.04
C LEU A 121 -12.74 -20.15 1.29
N GLU A 122 -11.67 -20.84 1.69
CA GLU A 122 -11.63 -21.66 2.89
C GLU A 122 -11.18 -20.86 4.13
N ILE A 123 -10.30 -19.86 3.93
CA ILE A 123 -9.71 -19.09 5.03
C ILE A 123 -9.83 -17.58 4.75
N ARG A 124 -10.73 -16.93 5.49
CA ARG A 124 -10.79 -15.45 5.56
C ARG A 124 -9.82 -14.85 6.57
N ALA A 125 -9.52 -15.59 7.64
CA ALA A 125 -8.69 -15.08 8.73
C ALA A 125 -7.24 -14.78 8.26
N PRO A 126 -6.60 -13.71 8.76
CA PRO A 126 -5.22 -13.39 8.41
C PRO A 126 -4.27 -14.55 8.74
N LEU A 127 -3.51 -15.01 7.75
CA LEU A 127 -2.44 -16.00 7.91
C LEU A 127 -1.07 -15.36 8.13
N PHE A 128 -0.95 -14.07 7.82
CA PHE A 128 0.28 -13.32 7.94
C PHE A 128 0.06 -12.06 8.75
N GLU A 129 1.10 -11.68 9.48
CA GLU A 129 1.10 -10.46 10.26
C GLU A 129 2.42 -9.72 10.06
N ARG A 130 2.33 -8.40 9.89
CA ARG A 130 3.48 -7.52 9.89
C ARG A 130 3.87 -7.20 11.33
N MET A 131 5.11 -7.52 11.69
CA MET A 131 5.65 -7.25 13.02
C MET A 131 6.03 -5.77 13.16
N GLY A 132 6.16 -5.30 14.41
CA GLY A 132 6.63 -3.92 14.70
C GLY A 132 8.04 -3.57 14.19
N SER A 133 8.81 -4.57 13.71
CA SER A 133 10.07 -4.40 12.99
C SER A 133 9.90 -4.15 11.49
N GLY A 134 8.68 -4.32 10.96
CA GLY A 134 8.34 -4.25 9.54
C GLY A 134 8.46 -5.59 8.81
N LYS A 135 9.06 -6.62 9.43
CA LYS A 135 9.14 -7.98 8.86
C LYS A 135 7.79 -8.69 8.98
N TRP A 136 7.51 -9.59 8.05
CA TRP A 136 6.32 -10.43 8.06
C TRP A 136 6.58 -11.77 8.75
N ARG A 137 5.54 -12.33 9.36
CA ARG A 137 5.53 -13.68 9.91
C ARG A 137 4.22 -14.38 9.56
N ARG A 138 4.25 -15.71 9.47
CA ARG A 138 3.02 -16.52 9.44
C ARG A 138 2.46 -16.61 10.87
N VAL A 139 1.14 -16.54 11.00
CA VAL A 139 0.44 -16.61 12.28
C VAL A 139 -0.57 -17.74 12.28
N ASP A 140 -0.75 -18.34 13.45
CA ASP A 140 -1.95 -19.11 13.75
C ASP A 140 -3.10 -18.13 14.04
N PRO A 141 -4.22 -18.20 13.31
CA PRO A 141 -5.36 -17.30 13.51
C PRO A 141 -5.82 -17.21 14.97
N GLN A 142 -5.83 -18.33 15.70
CA GLN A 142 -6.29 -18.36 17.10
C GLN A 142 -5.29 -17.65 18.04
N ARG A 143 -3.99 -17.77 17.75
CA ARG A 143 -2.93 -17.16 18.56
C ARG A 143 -2.77 -15.67 18.26
N SER A 144 -3.06 -15.26 17.03
CA SER A 144 -3.01 -13.85 16.60
C SER A 144 -4.01 -13.00 17.37
N ALA A 145 -5.26 -13.49 17.53
CA ALA A 145 -6.34 -12.77 18.20
C ALA A 145 -6.00 -12.40 19.65
N ARG A 146 -5.40 -13.31 20.42
CA ARG A 146 -5.05 -13.09 21.83
C ARG A 146 -4.05 -11.94 22.06
N GLY A 147 -3.20 -11.67 21.09
CA GLY A 147 -2.19 -10.60 21.20
C GLY A 147 -2.58 -9.28 20.54
N ALA A 148 -3.74 -9.20 19.88
CA ALA A 148 -4.12 -8.04 19.08
C ALA A 148 -4.22 -6.77 19.93
N GLY A 149 -4.89 -6.84 21.10
CA GLY A 149 -5.02 -5.70 22.01
C GLY A 149 -3.69 -5.19 22.56
N GLN A 150 -2.73 -6.08 22.85
CA GLN A 150 -1.39 -5.67 23.31
C GLN A 150 -0.61 -4.95 22.21
N ARG A 151 -0.75 -5.40 20.95
CA ARG A 151 -0.11 -4.76 19.79
C ARG A 151 -0.74 -3.40 19.50
N GLU A 152 -2.06 -3.32 19.58
CA GLU A 152 -2.78 -2.07 19.41
C GLU A 152 -2.41 -1.05 20.49
N ALA A 153 -2.35 -1.46 21.76
CA ALA A 153 -1.85 -0.62 22.83
C ALA A 153 -0.40 -0.16 22.61
N ALA A 154 0.47 -1.03 22.07
CA ALA A 154 1.84 -0.65 21.74
C ALA A 154 1.92 0.35 20.57
N ARG A 155 1.04 0.20 19.57
CA ARG A 155 0.90 1.11 18.43
C ARG A 155 0.44 2.51 18.88
N ILE A 156 -0.58 2.58 19.74
CA ILE A 156 -1.11 3.83 20.30
C ILE A 156 -0.03 4.53 21.15
N ARG A 157 0.58 3.81 22.11
CA ARG A 157 1.65 4.38 22.94
C ARG A 157 2.85 4.89 22.14
N HIS A 158 3.21 4.21 21.05
CA HIS A 158 4.30 4.69 20.21
C HIS A 158 3.91 5.94 19.42
N ALA A 159 2.67 6.02 18.91
CA ALA A 159 2.16 7.21 18.24
C ALA A 159 2.21 8.43 19.16
N GLU A 160 1.66 8.31 20.37
CA GLU A 160 1.70 9.36 21.40
C GLU A 160 3.14 9.81 21.70
N LYS A 161 4.06 8.84 21.82
CA LYS A 161 5.48 9.12 22.09
C LYS A 161 6.14 9.93 20.97
N ILE A 162 5.85 9.64 19.70
CA ILE A 162 6.50 10.32 18.57
C ILE A 162 5.79 11.59 18.13
N GLY A 163 4.53 11.80 18.54
CA GLY A 163 3.68 12.93 18.14
C GLY A 163 4.37 14.30 18.21
N PRO A 164 5.00 14.68 19.35
CA PRO A 164 5.70 15.97 19.46
C PRO A 164 6.84 16.13 18.43
N GLN A 165 7.56 15.05 18.12
CA GLN A 165 8.65 15.08 17.15
C GLN A 165 8.13 15.14 15.72
N VAL A 166 7.02 14.45 15.43
CA VAL A 166 6.32 14.53 14.14
C VAL A 166 5.84 15.96 13.90
N ALA A 167 5.12 16.57 14.85
CA ALA A 167 4.62 17.94 14.75
C ALA A 167 5.76 18.94 14.52
N LYS A 168 6.87 18.80 15.23
CA LYS A 168 8.07 19.62 15.02
C LYS A 168 8.61 19.50 13.59
N LEU A 169 8.81 18.28 13.10
CA LEU A 169 9.38 18.05 11.76
C LEU A 169 8.44 18.52 10.65
N VAL A 170 7.13 18.33 10.80
CA VAL A 170 6.12 18.83 9.85
C VAL A 170 6.12 20.35 9.86
N GLY A 171 6.15 21.01 11.02
CA GLY A 171 6.26 22.46 11.12
C GLY A 171 7.49 23.01 10.38
N GLU A 172 8.66 22.41 10.61
CA GLU A 172 9.90 22.80 9.90
C GLU A 172 9.80 22.57 8.38
N LEU A 173 9.11 21.52 7.93
CA LEU A 173 8.86 21.27 6.51
C LEU A 173 7.90 22.32 5.90
N CYS A 174 6.86 22.71 6.63
CA CYS A 174 5.93 23.76 6.22
C CYS A 174 6.64 25.12 6.06
N GLU A 175 7.50 25.49 7.00
CA GLU A 175 8.30 26.73 6.94
C GLU A 175 9.22 26.76 5.71
N THR A 176 9.72 25.61 5.28
CA THR A 176 10.54 25.50 4.06
C THR A 176 9.74 25.46 2.76
N GLY A 177 8.41 25.45 2.82
CA GLY A 177 7.54 25.32 1.63
C GLY A 177 7.68 23.97 0.90
N ALA A 178 8.08 22.92 1.62
CA ALA A 178 8.41 21.63 1.03
C ALA A 178 7.22 21.00 0.28
N PRO A 179 7.40 20.54 -0.97
CA PRO A 179 6.35 19.84 -1.70
C PRO A 179 6.18 18.42 -1.15
N VAL A 180 4.97 17.88 -1.30
CA VAL A 180 4.64 16.51 -0.88
C VAL A 180 5.38 15.52 -1.78
N PRO A 181 6.20 14.61 -1.22
CA PRO A 181 6.85 13.56 -2.00
C PRO A 181 5.83 12.59 -2.59
N GLY A 182 5.89 12.36 -3.91
CA GLY A 182 4.99 11.45 -4.61
C GLY A 182 5.03 10.01 -4.06
N GLU A 183 6.17 9.58 -3.53
CA GLU A 183 6.31 8.27 -2.90
C GLU A 183 5.42 8.08 -1.65
N TRP A 184 5.04 9.16 -0.96
CA TRP A 184 4.22 9.06 0.25
C TRP A 184 2.80 8.61 -0.06
N PHE A 185 2.22 9.06 -1.19
CA PHE A 185 0.92 8.59 -1.66
C PHE A 185 0.89 7.10 -1.97
N THR A 186 2.01 6.54 -2.43
CA THR A 186 2.10 5.12 -2.76
C THR A 186 2.42 4.27 -1.54
N ARG A 187 3.19 4.81 -0.59
CA ARG A 187 3.62 4.09 0.61
C ARG A 187 2.57 4.07 1.72
N TYR A 188 1.79 5.14 1.83
CA TYR A 188 0.80 5.35 2.88
C TYR A 188 -0.56 5.71 2.26
N PRO A 189 -1.13 4.83 1.42
CA PRO A 189 -2.34 5.15 0.66
C PRO A 189 -3.54 5.42 1.57
N GLU A 190 -3.70 4.67 2.66
CA GLU A 190 -4.75 4.90 3.65
C GLU A 190 -4.72 6.32 4.25
N GLN A 191 -3.52 6.89 4.42
CA GLN A 191 -3.35 8.20 5.03
C GLN A 191 -3.38 9.34 4.00
N PHE A 192 -2.90 9.11 2.78
CA PHE A 192 -2.62 10.20 1.84
C PHE A 192 -3.24 10.04 0.44
N ALA A 193 -3.81 8.89 0.07
CA ALA A 193 -4.31 8.70 -1.30
C ALA A 193 -5.33 9.76 -1.72
N ARG A 194 -6.21 10.18 -0.80
CA ARG A 194 -7.21 11.23 -1.01
C ARG A 194 -6.61 12.60 -1.31
N LEU A 195 -5.38 12.88 -0.88
CA LEU A 195 -4.71 14.16 -1.10
C LEU A 195 -4.00 14.23 -2.46
N LYS A 196 -3.86 13.11 -3.17
CA LYS A 196 -3.06 13.02 -4.38
C LYS A 196 -3.68 13.86 -5.50
N GLY A 197 -2.93 14.85 -5.98
CA GLY A 197 -3.39 15.78 -7.01
C GLY A 197 -4.26 16.94 -6.48
N LEU A 198 -4.55 16.95 -5.18
CA LEU A 198 -5.23 18.06 -4.49
C LEU A 198 -4.25 18.89 -3.67
N VAL A 199 -3.20 18.27 -3.16
CA VAL A 199 -2.22 18.90 -2.27
C VAL A 199 -0.82 18.83 -2.88
N ASP A 200 -0.24 20.00 -3.13
CA ASP A 200 1.10 20.14 -3.68
C ASP A 200 2.16 20.29 -2.58
N ARG A 201 1.82 20.93 -1.46
CA ARG A 201 2.74 21.21 -0.35
C ARG A 201 2.27 20.63 0.97
N ILE A 202 3.23 20.32 1.82
CA ILE A 202 2.96 19.78 3.16
C ILE A 202 2.13 20.79 3.99
N ALA A 203 2.33 22.09 3.77
CA ALA A 203 1.59 23.14 4.46
C ALA A 203 0.08 23.13 4.15
N ASP A 204 -0.31 22.76 2.94
CA ASP A 204 -1.70 22.84 2.49
C ASP A 204 -2.60 21.81 3.22
N ALA A 205 -2.01 20.74 3.75
CA ALA A 205 -2.68 19.71 4.55
C ALA A 205 -1.89 19.37 5.83
N ARG A 206 -1.34 20.39 6.49
CA ARG A 206 -0.48 20.23 7.67
C ARG A 206 -1.09 19.30 8.74
N PRO A 207 -2.35 19.46 9.18
CA PRO A 207 -2.92 18.60 10.22
C PRO A 207 -2.91 17.12 9.82
N THR A 208 -3.19 16.81 8.55
CA THR A 208 -3.15 15.44 8.03
C THR A 208 -1.77 14.82 8.16
N PHE A 209 -0.69 15.56 7.84
CA PHE A 209 0.68 15.07 7.99
C PHE A 209 1.13 14.94 9.45
N GLU A 210 0.66 15.82 10.33
CA GLU A 210 0.92 15.73 11.77
C GLU A 210 0.26 14.49 12.38
N ASP A 211 -0.98 14.20 12.01
CA ASP A 211 -1.78 13.15 12.62
C ASP A 211 -1.71 11.79 11.92
N ALA A 212 -1.19 11.71 10.68
CA ALA A 212 -1.13 10.47 9.89
C ALA A 212 -0.54 9.27 10.66
N HIS A 213 0.50 9.50 11.46
CA HIS A 213 1.17 8.46 12.23
C HIS A 213 0.25 7.76 13.26
N ARG A 214 -0.83 8.43 13.71
CA ARG A 214 -1.79 7.89 14.66
C ARG A 214 -2.66 6.78 14.07
N GLY A 215 -2.81 6.70 12.76
CA GLY A 215 -3.48 5.58 12.07
C GLY A 215 -2.51 4.48 11.63
N MET A 216 -1.22 4.80 11.51
CA MET A 216 -0.23 3.89 10.95
C MET A 216 0.08 2.69 11.84
N HIS A 217 0.44 1.58 11.20
CA HIS A 217 1.09 0.44 11.84
C HIS A 217 2.41 0.86 12.51
N LEU A 218 2.81 0.17 13.58
CA LEU A 218 3.98 0.53 14.40
C LEU A 218 5.29 0.65 13.60
N ALA A 219 5.49 -0.23 12.61
CA ALA A 219 6.66 -0.16 11.73
C ALA A 219 6.63 1.11 10.86
N ASP A 220 5.44 1.49 10.40
CA ASP A 220 5.24 2.64 9.52
C ASP A 220 5.35 3.96 10.26
N GLN A 221 4.95 4.03 11.54
CA GLN A 221 5.22 5.15 12.43
C GLN A 221 6.73 5.48 12.51
N LYS A 222 7.58 4.45 12.66
CA LYS A 222 9.04 4.60 12.68
C LYS A 222 9.57 5.08 11.33
N TRP A 223 9.06 4.50 10.24
CA TRP A 223 9.44 4.92 8.89
C TRP A 223 8.97 6.32 8.54
N TRP A 224 7.80 6.72 9.04
CA TRP A 224 7.23 8.05 8.86
C TRP A 224 8.11 9.10 9.52
N LEU A 225 8.45 8.90 10.80
CA LEU A 225 9.35 9.78 11.52
C LEU A 225 10.70 9.93 10.82
N LYS A 226 11.29 8.80 10.36
CA LYS A 226 12.52 8.81 9.58
C LYS A 226 12.34 9.53 8.24
N GLY A 227 11.24 9.29 7.54
CA GLY A 227 10.91 9.89 6.25
C GLY A 227 10.79 11.42 6.33
N LEU A 228 10.12 11.94 7.37
CA LEU A 228 10.05 13.37 7.66
C LEU A 228 11.44 13.96 7.90
N SER A 229 12.24 13.31 8.75
CA SER A 229 13.60 13.76 9.06
C SER A 229 14.51 13.77 7.82
N ASP A 230 14.46 12.69 7.02
CA ASP A 230 15.21 12.59 5.77
C ASP A 230 14.77 13.65 4.75
N ARG A 231 13.45 13.88 4.62
CA ARG A 231 12.91 14.88 3.72
C ARG A 231 13.37 16.28 4.09
N LEU A 232 13.29 16.63 5.37
CA LEU A 232 13.74 17.93 5.87
C LEU A 232 15.23 18.15 5.60
N ARG A 233 16.06 17.12 5.82
CA ARG A 233 17.50 17.16 5.50
C ARG A 233 17.76 17.39 4.01
N ILE A 234 16.98 16.76 3.13
CA ILE A 234 17.07 16.97 1.67
C ILE A 234 16.70 18.40 1.31
N VAL A 235 15.54 18.89 1.78
CA VAL A 235 15.06 20.25 1.48
C VAL A 235 16.04 21.31 1.97
N ARG A 236 16.59 21.15 3.19
CA ARG A 236 17.61 22.08 3.72
C ARG A 236 18.87 22.11 2.87
N ARG A 237 19.30 20.97 2.33
CA ARG A 237 20.45 20.91 1.42
C ARG A 237 20.15 21.62 0.11
N GLU A 238 19.00 21.35 -0.51
CA GLU A 238 18.57 22.02 -1.74
C GLU A 238 18.50 23.54 -1.57
N LEU A 239 17.94 24.02 -0.45
CA LEU A 239 17.88 25.45 -0.13
C LEU A 239 19.25 26.08 0.17
N ALA A 240 20.23 25.31 0.63
CA ALA A 240 21.59 25.78 0.83
C ALA A 240 22.34 25.86 -0.51
N ASP A 241 22.17 24.85 -1.36
CA ASP A 241 22.77 24.80 -2.69
C ASP A 241 22.21 25.91 -3.61
N ASP A 242 20.89 26.16 -3.58
CA ASP A 242 20.26 27.25 -4.36
C ASP A 242 20.77 28.63 -3.90
N ARG A 243 20.91 28.84 -2.59
CA ARG A 243 21.48 30.08 -2.03
C ARG A 243 22.94 30.27 -2.42
N TRP A 244 23.75 29.21 -2.39
CA TRP A 244 25.13 29.25 -2.85
C TRP A 244 25.24 29.54 -4.34
N ALA A 245 24.30 29.01 -5.14
CA ALA A 245 24.23 29.22 -6.59
C ALA A 245 23.58 30.55 -7.01
N GLY A 246 23.20 31.41 -6.06
CA GLY A 246 22.50 32.68 -6.33
C GLY A 246 21.12 32.52 -6.98
N ARG A 247 20.52 31.32 -6.89
CA ARG A 247 19.20 31.03 -7.45
C ARG A 247 18.12 31.38 -6.42
N PRO A 248 16.97 31.92 -6.83
CA PRO A 248 15.83 32.05 -5.93
C PRO A 248 15.47 30.66 -5.38
N PRO A 249 15.10 30.55 -4.08
CA PRO A 249 14.73 29.27 -3.49
C PRO A 249 13.62 28.62 -4.31
N ARG A 250 13.79 27.35 -4.72
CA ARG A 250 12.74 26.59 -5.42
C ARG A 250 11.45 26.46 -4.60
N TYR A 251 11.56 26.60 -3.29
CA TYR A 251 10.45 26.52 -2.33
C TYR A 251 10.45 27.80 -1.50
N GLY A 252 9.47 28.68 -1.74
CA GLY A 252 9.46 30.00 -1.10
C GLY A 252 8.30 30.95 -1.46
N ALA A 253 7.29 30.53 -2.24
CA ALA A 253 6.08 31.35 -2.33
C ALA A 253 5.29 31.25 -1.01
N PRO A 254 4.69 32.35 -0.53
CA PRO A 254 3.93 32.34 0.72
C PRO A 254 2.90 31.22 0.73
N VAL A 255 2.80 30.59 1.90
CA VAL A 255 1.82 29.56 2.24
C VAL A 255 0.42 30.12 1.94
N PRO A 256 -0.37 29.54 1.04
CA PRO A 256 -1.81 29.81 1.03
C PRO A 256 -2.32 29.46 2.43
N ALA A 257 -3.22 30.27 3.00
CA ALA A 257 -3.85 29.92 4.26
C ALA A 257 -4.31 28.46 4.19
N ALA A 258 -3.97 27.66 5.21
CA ALA A 258 -4.37 26.25 5.30
C ALA A 258 -5.85 26.13 4.90
N LEU A 259 -6.20 25.09 4.14
CA LEU A 259 -7.59 24.82 3.78
C LEU A 259 -8.45 24.90 5.06
N PRO A 260 -9.55 25.69 5.06
CA PRO A 260 -10.47 25.74 6.18
C PRO A 260 -10.84 24.34 6.63
N ALA A 261 -10.98 24.11 7.94
CA ALA A 261 -11.39 22.80 8.49
C ALA A 261 -12.70 22.30 7.84
N GLU A 262 -13.54 23.24 7.41
CA GLU A 262 -14.81 23.05 6.71
C GLU A 262 -14.65 22.34 5.35
N ASP A 263 -13.54 22.58 4.63
CA ASP A 263 -13.22 21.93 3.35
C ASP A 263 -12.63 20.52 3.54
N LEU A 264 -12.03 20.25 4.71
CA LEU A 264 -11.56 18.92 5.09
C LEU A 264 -12.71 18.05 5.61
N ASP A 265 -13.65 18.61 6.35
CA ASP A 265 -14.87 17.90 6.80
C ASP A 265 -15.78 17.51 5.62
N ALA A 266 -15.80 18.31 4.55
CA ALA A 266 -16.50 17.96 3.31
C ALA A 266 -15.90 16.74 2.58
N LEU A 267 -14.63 16.38 2.85
CA LEU A 267 -13.96 15.19 2.30
C LEU A 267 -14.21 13.92 3.12
N ASP A 268 -14.67 14.04 4.37
CA ASP A 268 -15.06 12.90 5.21
C ASP A 268 -16.53 12.48 5.03
N GLY A 269 -17.33 13.30 4.31
CA GLY A 269 -18.74 13.05 4.00
C GLY A 269 -19.05 12.48 2.60
N LEU A 270 -18.03 12.11 1.82
CA LEU A 270 -18.12 11.44 0.50
C LEU A 270 -17.53 10.03 0.55
#